data_AF-A0A8S9WG56-F1
#
_entry.id   AF-A0A8S9WG56-F1
#
_cell.length_a   1.000
_cell.length_b   1.000
_cell.length_c   1.000
_cell.angle_alpha   90.00
_cell.angle_beta   90.00
_cell.angle_gamma   90.00
#
_symmetry.space_group_name_H-M   'P 1'
#
loop_
_entity.id
_entity.type
_entity.pdbx_description
1 polymer ?
#
loop_
_entity_poly.entity_id
_entity_poly.type
_entity_poly.pdbx_seq_one_letter_code
_entity_poly.pdbx_strand_id
1 'polypeptide(L)'
;MNRREVTFRVLADERVLIVIAGIAFLWRAIISSDEKITFIESACSGLSLFILGWGIFAYMFFMSRKPSDWPVTNRIYRGIAISLLVLNVYISIYYGLRWSGLLHVEVSVPKDFIYRDLRYVIFVMYYCILLGSVRYLKGMDEKYRLLIKERPKQRAKSIKEAIFRLMTHALTLVVIIAAAISWRMAITIDNNITFWESTLSGILLIIIGWFLFGYLCALSVKVKHRPDLTRVIQHVAFGLCAINIYAVFYYGLRWYGLLCTIMGEVEETYVSQPLELVFRDVRFVMLVIFYCTSLLLAKYLVTAYEDYTVPARKE
;
A
#
# COMPACT_ATOMS: atom_id res chain seq x y z
N MET A 1 7.63 10.47 29.03
CA MET A 1 7.03 9.76 27.86
C MET A 1 5.83 10.58 27.40
N ASN A 2 5.76 10.97 26.12
CA ASN A 2 4.74 11.91 25.62
C ASN A 2 3.36 11.21 25.53
N ARG A 3 2.24 11.86 25.90
CA ARG A 3 0.88 11.27 25.88
C ARG A 3 0.55 10.57 24.54
N ARG A 4 0.97 11.17 23.42
CA ARG A 4 0.78 10.61 22.07
C ARG A 4 1.40 9.23 21.91
N GLU A 5 2.60 9.00 22.46
CA GLU A 5 3.28 7.70 22.36
C GLU A 5 2.58 6.61 23.16
N VAL A 6 1.97 6.97 24.29
CA VAL A 6 1.16 6.04 25.08
C VAL A 6 -0.07 5.61 24.28
N THR A 7 -0.78 6.56 23.67
CA THR A 7 -1.96 6.27 22.85
C THR A 7 -1.62 5.37 21.66
N PHE A 8 -0.56 5.69 20.91
CA PHE A 8 -0.13 4.84 19.78
C PHE A 8 0.37 3.47 20.23
N ARG A 9 0.98 3.36 21.42
CA ARG A 9 1.37 2.06 21.98
C ARG A 9 0.16 1.18 22.25
N VAL A 10 -0.91 1.72 22.84
CA VAL A 10 -2.16 0.99 23.07
C VAL A 10 -2.84 0.64 21.75
N LEU A 11 -2.91 1.59 20.81
CA LEU A 11 -3.56 1.38 19.52
C LEU A 11 -2.84 0.37 18.63
N ALA A 12 -1.52 0.24 18.77
CA ALA A 12 -0.73 -0.76 18.06
C ALA A 12 -0.83 -2.17 18.65
N ASP A 13 -1.73 -2.42 19.60
CA ASP A 13 -1.95 -3.77 20.15
C ASP A 13 -2.58 -4.71 19.15
N GLU A 14 -1.97 -5.87 18.92
CA GLU A 14 -2.48 -6.88 18.01
C GLU A 14 -3.94 -7.23 18.35
N ARG A 15 -4.30 -7.30 19.64
CA ARG A 15 -5.69 -7.56 20.05
C ARG A 15 -6.62 -6.42 19.66
N VAL A 16 -6.19 -5.17 19.88
CA VAL A 16 -6.97 -3.97 19.52
C VAL A 16 -7.10 -3.85 18.00
N LEU A 17 -6.04 -4.14 17.25
CA LEU A 17 -6.02 -4.13 15.79
C LEU A 17 -6.96 -5.19 15.20
N ILE A 18 -6.99 -6.40 15.77
CA ILE A 18 -7.95 -7.45 15.39
C ILE A 18 -9.37 -6.99 15.66
N VAL A 19 -9.64 -6.36 16.80
CA VAL A 19 -10.96 -5.81 17.14
C VAL A 19 -11.36 -4.71 16.15
N ILE A 20 -10.47 -3.76 15.82
CA ILE A 20 -10.74 -2.70 14.83
C ILE A 20 -11.04 -3.30 13.46
N ALA A 21 -10.24 -4.28 13.01
CA ALA A 21 -10.47 -4.98 11.74
C ALA A 21 -11.81 -5.73 11.74
N GLY A 22 -12.13 -6.43 12.83
CA GLY A 22 -13.40 -7.14 12.99
C GLY A 22 -14.61 -6.20 12.96
N ILE A 23 -14.54 -5.07 13.68
CA ILE A 23 -15.58 -4.04 13.66
C ILE A 23 -15.76 -3.49 12.25
N ALA A 24 -14.67 -3.20 11.54
CA ALA A 24 -14.74 -2.68 10.17
C ALA A 24 -15.38 -3.67 9.20
N PHE A 25 -15.08 -4.97 9.34
CA PHE A 25 -15.69 -6.03 8.53
C PHE A 25 -17.18 -6.17 8.84
N LEU A 26 -17.54 -6.25 10.13
CA LEU A 26 -18.94 -6.35 10.56
C LEU A 26 -19.76 -5.12 10.16
N TRP A 27 -19.19 -3.93 10.29
CA TRP A 27 -19.80 -2.67 9.86
C TRP A 27 -20.16 -2.71 8.37
N ARG A 28 -19.26 -3.20 7.52
CA ARG A 28 -19.53 -3.37 6.08
C ARG A 28 -20.58 -4.44 5.80
N ALA A 29 -20.47 -5.59 6.47
CA ALA A 29 -21.46 -6.66 6.31
C ALA A 29 -22.89 -6.20 6.65
N ILE A 30 -23.04 -5.36 7.69
CA ILE A 30 -24.34 -4.81 8.10
C ILE A 30 -24.84 -3.78 7.08
N ILE A 31 -24.01 -2.81 6.71
CA ILE A 31 -24.39 -1.70 5.80
C ILE A 31 -24.64 -2.18 4.37
N SER A 32 -23.99 -3.25 3.93
CA SER A 32 -24.21 -3.77 2.58
C SER A 32 -25.33 -4.81 2.51
N SER A 33 -26.01 -5.10 3.62
CA SER A 33 -27.08 -6.10 3.65
C SER A 33 -28.31 -5.71 2.83
N ASP A 34 -28.54 -4.42 2.61
CA ASP A 34 -29.63 -3.87 1.79
C ASP A 34 -29.18 -3.49 0.36
N GLU A 35 -27.94 -3.83 0.00
CA GLU A 35 -27.24 -3.50 -1.26
C GLU A 35 -27.18 -1.99 -1.57
N LYS A 36 -27.56 -1.13 -0.62
CA LYS A 36 -27.74 0.32 -0.79
C LYS A 36 -27.00 1.10 0.28
N ILE A 37 -25.72 1.35 0.03
CA ILE A 37 -24.92 2.20 0.90
C ILE A 37 -25.35 3.67 0.76
N THR A 38 -25.99 4.20 1.79
CA THR A 38 -26.43 5.60 1.89
C THR A 38 -25.24 6.56 1.95
N PHE A 39 -25.51 7.84 1.69
CA PHE A 39 -24.49 8.88 1.78
C PHE A 39 -23.84 8.95 3.17
N ILE A 40 -24.64 8.84 4.24
CA ILE A 40 -24.17 8.94 5.63
C ILE A 40 -23.26 7.76 5.97
N GLU A 41 -23.64 6.54 5.59
CA GLU A 41 -22.82 5.34 5.80
C GLU A 41 -21.49 5.43 5.04
N SER A 42 -21.53 5.96 3.82
CA SER A 42 -20.35 6.25 3.01
C SER A 42 -19.47 7.34 3.64
N ALA A 43 -20.08 8.38 4.21
CA ALA A 43 -19.39 9.48 4.88
C ALA A 43 -18.68 9.00 6.16
N CYS A 44 -19.37 8.23 7.01
CA CYS A 44 -18.79 7.63 8.21
C CYS A 44 -17.59 6.71 7.88
N SER A 45 -17.74 5.88 6.84
CA SER A 45 -16.67 4.99 6.38
C SER A 45 -15.48 5.75 5.78
N GLY A 46 -15.73 6.82 5.02
CA GLY A 46 -14.65 7.67 4.53
C GLY A 46 -13.93 8.40 5.66
N LEU A 47 -14.67 9.01 6.58
CA LEU A 47 -14.12 9.75 7.71
C LEU A 47 -13.27 8.87 8.62
N SER A 48 -13.69 7.62 8.89
CA SER A 48 -12.90 6.69 9.69
C SER A 48 -11.56 6.34 9.03
N LEU A 49 -11.54 6.10 7.72
CA LEU A 49 -10.31 5.89 6.95
C LEU A 49 -9.41 7.13 6.94
N PHE A 50 -10.00 8.32 6.81
CA PHE A 50 -9.26 9.58 6.88
C PHE A 50 -8.57 9.73 8.24
N ILE A 51 -9.31 9.61 9.34
CA ILE A 51 -8.76 9.77 10.69
C ILE A 51 -7.66 8.74 10.95
N LEU A 52 -7.91 7.48 10.62
CA LEU A 52 -6.95 6.38 10.83
C LEU A 52 -5.70 6.57 9.95
N GLY A 53 -5.88 6.79 8.65
CA GLY A 53 -4.79 6.91 7.68
C GLY A 53 -3.90 8.12 7.94
N TRP A 54 -4.47 9.30 8.17
CA TRP A 54 -3.70 10.50 8.47
C TRP A 54 -3.08 10.47 9.86
N GLY A 55 -3.73 9.85 10.84
CA GLY A 55 -3.18 9.62 12.17
C GLY A 55 -1.91 8.78 12.15
N ILE A 56 -1.94 7.64 11.44
CA ILE A 56 -0.76 6.77 11.28
C ILE A 56 0.32 7.49 10.48
N PHE A 57 -0.03 8.18 9.40
CA PHE A 57 0.92 8.97 8.60
C PHE A 57 1.65 9.99 9.47
N ALA A 58 0.92 10.79 10.26
CA ALA A 58 1.50 11.81 11.12
C ALA A 58 2.47 11.20 12.14
N TYR A 59 2.12 10.04 12.70
CA TYR A 59 3.00 9.31 13.61
C TYR A 59 4.29 8.82 12.94
N MET A 60 4.17 8.14 11.80
CA MET A 60 5.33 7.60 11.06
C MET A 60 6.24 8.73 10.59
N PHE A 61 5.65 9.83 10.09
CA PHE A 61 6.40 11.00 9.67
C PHE A 61 7.13 11.67 10.84
N PHE A 62 6.46 11.84 11.98
CA PHE A 62 7.08 12.39 13.18
C PHE A 62 8.26 11.53 13.66
N MET A 63 8.08 10.21 13.72
CA MET A 63 9.16 9.29 14.11
C MET A 63 10.32 9.30 13.12
N SER A 64 10.05 9.45 11.81
CA SER A 64 11.11 9.55 10.80
C SER A 64 12.04 10.76 10.96
N ARG A 65 11.56 11.83 11.61
CA ARG A 65 12.33 13.06 11.86
C ARG A 65 13.03 13.08 13.21
N LYS A 66 12.71 12.14 14.11
CA LYS A 66 13.41 12.08 15.38
C LYS A 66 14.87 11.71 15.15
N PRO A 67 15.81 12.36 15.86
CA PRO A 67 17.19 11.91 15.85
C PRO A 67 17.22 10.48 16.41
N SER A 68 17.79 9.56 15.63
CA SER A 68 18.06 8.18 16.05
C SER A 68 19.54 7.90 15.77
N ASP A 69 20.18 7.18 16.70
CA ASP A 69 21.54 6.69 16.57
C ASP A 69 21.69 5.70 15.40
N TRP A 70 20.56 5.19 14.88
CA TRP A 70 20.50 4.34 13.70
C TRP A 70 19.68 4.98 12.56
N PRO A 71 20.33 5.67 11.62
CA PRO A 71 19.64 6.40 10.55
C PRO A 71 18.77 5.54 9.62
N VAL A 72 18.96 4.22 9.61
CA VAL A 72 18.19 3.30 8.77
C VAL A 72 16.75 3.16 9.27
N THR A 73 16.52 3.14 10.59
CA THR A 73 15.15 3.10 11.16
C THR A 73 14.34 4.31 10.70
N ASN A 74 14.95 5.50 10.70
CA ASN A 74 14.31 6.73 10.21
C ASN A 74 13.94 6.63 8.71
N ARG A 75 14.79 5.99 7.90
CA ARG A 75 14.48 5.74 6.48
C ARG A 75 13.32 4.76 6.31
N ILE A 76 13.22 3.72 7.14
CA ILE A 76 12.07 2.79 7.13
C ILE A 76 10.78 3.53 7.51
N TYR A 77 10.78 4.29 8.61
CA TYR A 77 9.64 5.14 9.01
C TYR A 77 9.23 6.08 7.87
N ARG A 78 10.20 6.74 7.23
CA ARG A 78 9.94 7.63 6.09
C ARG A 78 9.36 6.87 4.89
N GLY A 79 9.89 5.69 4.58
CA GLY A 79 9.38 4.85 3.48
C GLY A 79 7.92 4.45 3.71
N ILE A 80 7.58 4.03 4.94
CA ILE A 80 6.19 3.73 5.32
C ILE A 80 5.31 4.98 5.23
N ALA A 81 5.78 6.13 5.73
CA ALA A 81 5.05 7.38 5.66
C ALA A 81 4.76 7.81 4.21
N ILE A 82 5.72 7.65 3.30
CA ILE A 82 5.52 7.98 1.88
C ILE A 82 4.50 7.02 1.25
N SER A 83 4.58 5.71 1.50
CA SER A 83 3.57 4.77 0.99
C SER A 83 2.16 5.05 1.55
N LEU A 84 2.06 5.43 2.84
CA LEU A 84 0.81 5.87 3.46
C LEU A 84 0.27 7.15 2.81
N LEU A 85 1.13 8.12 2.51
CA LEU A 85 0.74 9.37 1.87
C LEU A 85 0.05 9.10 0.52
N VAL A 86 0.62 8.21 -0.30
CA VAL A 86 0.03 7.82 -1.58
C VAL A 86 -1.37 7.26 -1.36
N LEU A 87 -1.55 6.30 -0.46
CA LEU A 87 -2.87 5.71 -0.23
C LEU A 87 -3.88 6.72 0.36
N ASN A 88 -3.44 7.59 1.28
CA ASN A 88 -4.29 8.62 1.88
C ASN A 88 -4.76 9.63 0.82
N VAL A 89 -3.87 10.05 -0.08
CA VAL A 89 -4.24 10.92 -1.21
C VAL A 89 -5.23 10.20 -2.13
N TYR A 90 -5.01 8.91 -2.43
CA TYR A 90 -5.95 8.11 -3.23
C TYR A 90 -7.34 8.06 -2.60
N ILE A 91 -7.43 7.75 -1.30
CA ILE A 91 -8.68 7.71 -0.55
C ILE A 91 -9.35 9.09 -0.54
N SER A 92 -8.56 10.16 -0.41
CA SER A 92 -9.08 11.53 -0.40
C SER A 92 -9.71 11.91 -1.73
N ILE A 93 -9.05 11.59 -2.84
CA ILE A 93 -9.59 11.82 -4.18
C ILE A 93 -10.87 10.98 -4.37
N TYR A 94 -10.83 9.71 -3.97
CA TYR A 94 -11.98 8.82 -4.12
C TYR A 94 -13.23 9.33 -3.37
N TYR A 95 -13.12 9.55 -2.07
CA TYR A 95 -14.27 9.99 -1.27
C TYR A 95 -14.66 11.43 -1.63
N GLY A 96 -13.70 12.28 -2.00
CA GLY A 96 -14.00 13.63 -2.51
C GLY A 96 -14.90 13.59 -3.74
N LEU A 97 -14.51 12.84 -4.77
CA LEU A 97 -15.31 12.68 -6.00
C LEU A 97 -16.65 11.98 -5.73
N ARG A 98 -16.68 11.01 -4.81
CA ARG A 98 -17.92 10.28 -4.47
C ARG A 98 -18.91 11.18 -3.73
N TRP A 99 -18.45 11.94 -2.74
CA TRP A 99 -19.30 12.84 -1.97
C TRP A 99 -19.79 14.04 -2.76
N SER A 100 -19.01 14.48 -3.76
CA SER A 100 -19.44 15.53 -4.69
C SER A 100 -20.40 15.04 -5.78
N GLY A 101 -20.73 13.73 -5.81
CA GLY A 101 -21.58 13.15 -6.86
C GLY A 101 -20.92 13.15 -8.24
N LEU A 102 -19.58 13.15 -8.31
CA LEU A 102 -18.82 13.12 -9.57
C LEU A 102 -18.34 11.71 -9.96
N LEU A 103 -18.49 10.74 -9.06
CA LEU A 103 -18.12 9.35 -9.26
C LEU A 103 -19.31 8.46 -8.90
N HIS A 104 -20.04 7.98 -9.90
CA HIS A 104 -21.28 7.21 -9.70
C HIS A 104 -21.04 5.70 -9.73
N VAL A 105 -20.12 5.24 -10.57
CA VAL A 105 -19.79 3.81 -10.71
C VAL A 105 -18.28 3.63 -10.81
N GLU A 106 -17.73 2.67 -10.08
CA GLU A 106 -16.29 2.39 -10.12
C GLU A 106 -15.88 1.27 -11.07
N VAL A 107 -16.76 0.28 -11.25
CA VAL A 107 -16.49 -0.90 -12.08
C VAL A 107 -17.69 -1.23 -12.96
N SER A 108 -18.84 -1.52 -12.35
CA SER A 108 -20.14 -1.66 -13.02
C SER A 108 -21.27 -1.47 -12.01
N VAL A 109 -22.44 -1.02 -12.48
CA VAL A 109 -23.60 -0.69 -11.64
C VAL A 109 -23.97 -1.82 -10.65
N PRO A 110 -24.11 -3.09 -11.06
CA PRO A 110 -24.51 -4.16 -10.13
C PRO A 110 -23.41 -4.59 -9.15
N LYS A 111 -22.14 -4.19 -9.37
CA LYS A 111 -20.99 -4.68 -8.58
C LYS A 111 -20.28 -3.57 -7.80
N ASP A 112 -20.77 -2.33 -7.88
CA ASP A 112 -20.18 -1.17 -7.24
C ASP A 112 -20.15 -1.33 -5.70
N PHE A 113 -21.23 -1.85 -5.10
CA PHE A 113 -21.32 -2.04 -3.65
C PHE A 113 -20.26 -3.03 -3.10
N ILE A 114 -20.05 -4.17 -3.79
CA ILE A 114 -19.05 -5.19 -3.41
C ILE A 114 -17.65 -4.57 -3.40
N TYR A 115 -17.35 -3.79 -4.43
CA TYR A 115 -16.03 -3.21 -4.57
C TYR A 115 -15.77 -2.07 -3.56
N ARG A 116 -16.81 -1.30 -3.22
CA ARG A 116 -16.78 -0.30 -2.15
C ARG A 116 -16.45 -0.96 -0.81
N ASP A 117 -17.09 -2.07 -0.51
CA ASP A 117 -16.91 -2.81 0.74
C ASP A 117 -15.52 -3.42 0.84
N LEU A 118 -15.13 -4.15 -0.20
CA LEU A 118 -13.80 -4.74 -0.32
C LEU A 118 -12.72 -3.69 -0.12
N ARG A 119 -12.85 -2.53 -0.79
CA ARG A 119 -11.90 -1.43 -0.65
C ARG A 119 -11.75 -0.98 0.79
N TYR A 120 -12.88 -0.69 1.44
CA TYR A 120 -12.86 -0.18 2.80
C TYR A 120 -12.18 -1.17 3.74
N VAL A 121 -12.57 -2.46 3.66
CA VAL A 121 -11.96 -3.52 4.46
C VAL A 121 -10.46 -3.63 4.18
N ILE A 122 -10.04 -3.63 2.92
CA ILE A 122 -8.61 -3.70 2.55
C ILE A 122 -7.83 -2.51 3.12
N PHE A 123 -8.35 -1.28 3.04
CA PHE A 123 -7.64 -0.12 3.59
C PHE A 123 -7.58 -0.14 5.11
N VAL A 124 -8.66 -0.53 5.80
CA VAL A 124 -8.61 -0.71 7.26
C VAL A 124 -7.57 -1.78 7.61
N MET A 125 -7.58 -2.93 6.93
CA MET A 125 -6.59 -3.99 7.15
C MET A 125 -5.17 -3.49 6.93
N TYR A 126 -4.93 -2.77 5.83
CA TYR A 126 -3.63 -2.17 5.53
C TYR A 126 -3.15 -1.25 6.66
N TYR A 127 -4.02 -0.35 7.13
CA TYR A 127 -3.71 0.57 8.22
C TYR A 127 -3.45 -0.17 9.53
N CYS A 128 -4.26 -1.17 9.88
CA CYS A 128 -4.06 -1.98 11.07
C CYS A 128 -2.71 -2.72 11.03
N ILE A 129 -2.37 -3.33 9.89
CA ILE A 129 -1.08 -4.02 9.70
C ILE A 129 0.09 -3.06 9.87
N LEU A 130 0.04 -1.87 9.25
CA LEU A 130 1.11 -0.89 9.42
C LEU A 130 1.21 -0.35 10.85
N LEU A 131 0.08 -0.16 11.51
CA LEU A 131 0.08 0.27 12.90
C LEU A 131 0.68 -0.80 13.82
N GLY A 132 0.45 -2.09 13.56
CA GLY A 132 1.11 -3.21 14.26
C GLY A 132 2.63 -3.20 14.08
N SER A 133 3.12 -2.79 12.91
CA SER A 133 4.56 -2.70 12.63
C SER A 133 5.32 -1.70 13.53
N VAL A 134 4.62 -0.70 14.09
CA VAL A 134 5.20 0.36 14.94
C VAL A 134 5.92 -0.22 16.17
N ARG A 135 5.32 -1.22 16.81
CA ARG A 135 5.90 -1.83 18.02
C ARG A 135 7.25 -2.47 17.73
N TYR A 136 7.33 -3.18 16.59
CA TYR A 136 8.53 -3.86 16.15
C TYR A 136 9.59 -2.86 15.65
N LEU A 137 9.20 -1.79 14.95
CA LEU A 137 10.11 -0.71 14.57
C LEU A 137 10.75 -0.02 15.77
N LYS A 138 9.97 0.19 16.83
CA LYS A 138 10.49 0.75 18.09
C LYS A 138 11.44 -0.22 18.79
N GLY A 139 11.08 -1.51 18.84
CA GLY A 139 11.95 -2.55 19.40
C GLY A 139 13.28 -2.69 18.65
N MET A 140 13.28 -2.52 17.33
CA MET A 140 14.50 -2.48 16.51
C MET A 140 15.42 -1.33 16.93
N ASP A 141 14.89 -0.11 17.02
CA ASP A 141 15.64 1.09 17.39
C ASP A 141 16.29 0.95 18.78
N GLU A 142 15.50 0.49 19.76
CA GLU A 142 15.94 0.32 21.15
C GLU A 142 17.02 -0.77 21.29
N LYS A 143 16.88 -1.91 20.62
CA LYS A 143 17.87 -3.00 20.65
C LYS A 143 19.14 -2.69 19.88
N TYR A 144 19.04 -1.93 18.78
CA TYR A 144 20.21 -1.53 18.00
C TYR A 144 21.10 -0.53 18.77
N ARG A 145 20.49 0.38 19.54
CA ARG A 145 21.22 1.30 20.44
C ARG A 145 22.14 0.58 21.42
N LEU A 146 21.85 -0.67 21.76
CA LEU A 146 22.64 -1.51 22.67
C LEU A 146 23.79 -2.28 21.98
N LEU A 147 23.85 -2.29 20.64
CA LEU A 147 24.69 -3.22 19.86
C LEU A 147 25.87 -2.55 19.12
N ILE A 148 26.25 -1.31 19.43
CA ILE A 148 27.29 -0.60 18.67
C ILE A 148 28.65 -1.33 18.72
N LYS A 149 29.11 -1.86 17.57
CA LYS A 149 30.51 -1.76 17.11
C LYS A 149 30.67 -2.06 15.61
N GLU A 150 31.35 -1.11 14.94
CA GLU A 150 31.99 -1.09 13.61
C GLU A 150 31.23 -1.58 12.35
N ARG A 151 31.35 -0.82 11.25
CA ARG A 151 30.92 -1.24 9.89
C ARG A 151 32.09 -1.84 9.11
N PRO A 152 32.02 -3.11 8.65
CA PRO A 152 32.94 -3.62 7.64
C PRO A 152 32.32 -3.63 6.23
N LYS A 153 33.22 -3.67 5.24
CA LYS A 153 32.99 -3.51 3.80
C LYS A 153 32.09 -4.60 3.17
N GLN A 154 31.35 -4.16 2.15
CA GLN A 154 30.42 -4.91 1.29
C GLN A 154 30.94 -6.30 0.85
N ARG A 155 30.10 -7.33 1.04
CA ARG A 155 30.29 -8.69 0.51
C ARG A 155 29.90 -8.76 -0.97
N ALA A 156 30.48 -9.72 -1.69
CA ALA A 156 30.36 -9.88 -3.15
C ALA A 156 28.90 -9.93 -3.65
N LYS A 157 28.62 -9.16 -4.71
CA LYS A 157 27.28 -8.90 -5.24
C LYS A 157 26.82 -10.02 -6.17
N SER A 158 25.64 -10.58 -5.93
CA SER A 158 24.97 -11.40 -6.93
C SER A 158 24.33 -10.54 -8.03
N ILE A 159 24.16 -11.08 -9.24
CA ILE A 159 23.48 -10.40 -10.37
C ILE A 159 22.06 -9.96 -9.96
N LYS A 160 21.36 -10.76 -9.16
CA LYS A 160 20.01 -10.45 -8.65
C LYS A 160 19.99 -9.20 -7.76
N GLU A 161 20.99 -9.01 -6.91
CA GLU A 161 21.12 -7.80 -6.07
C GLU A 161 21.53 -6.56 -6.87
N ALA A 162 22.30 -6.74 -7.95
CA ALA A 162 22.63 -5.64 -8.86
C ALA A 162 21.37 -5.11 -9.57
N ILE A 163 20.53 -6.01 -10.09
CA ILE A 163 19.25 -5.66 -10.73
C ILE A 163 18.30 -4.99 -9.74
N PHE A 164 18.15 -5.54 -8.53
CA PHE A 164 17.32 -4.93 -7.49
C PHE A 164 17.82 -3.54 -7.08
N ARG A 165 19.13 -3.35 -6.97
CA ARG A 165 19.75 -2.05 -6.65
C ARG A 165 19.48 -1.02 -7.75
N LEU A 166 19.50 -1.44 -9.02
CA LEU A 166 19.19 -0.60 -10.17
C LEU A 166 17.70 -0.21 -10.20
N MET A 167 16.80 -1.18 -10.00
CA MET A 167 15.35 -0.93 -9.92
C MET A 167 14.96 -0.02 -8.77
N THR A 168 15.62 -0.16 -7.61
CA THR A 168 15.34 0.66 -6.41
C THR A 168 16.15 1.96 -6.35
N HIS A 169 16.80 2.34 -7.45
CA HIS A 169 17.43 3.66 -7.56
C HIS A 169 16.35 4.74 -7.70
N ALA A 170 16.46 5.83 -6.95
CA ALA A 170 15.41 6.85 -6.89
C ALA A 170 15.09 7.44 -8.27
N LEU A 171 16.13 7.66 -9.09
CA LEU A 171 15.96 8.16 -10.46
C LEU A 171 15.26 7.14 -11.37
N THR A 172 15.56 5.85 -11.23
CA THR A 172 14.89 4.78 -11.98
C THR A 172 13.41 4.70 -11.61
N LEU A 173 13.07 4.82 -10.32
CA LEU A 173 11.68 4.86 -9.86
C LEU A 173 10.92 6.08 -10.42
N VAL A 174 11.55 7.26 -10.44
CA VAL A 174 10.96 8.46 -11.05
C VAL A 174 10.72 8.26 -12.55
N VAL A 175 11.69 7.66 -13.26
CA VAL A 175 11.55 7.33 -14.68
C VAL A 175 10.42 6.33 -14.91
N ILE A 176 10.29 5.28 -14.08
CA ILE A 176 9.18 4.31 -14.16
C ILE A 176 7.83 5.01 -13.95
N ILE A 177 7.71 5.88 -12.95
CA ILE A 177 6.48 6.65 -12.69
C ILE A 177 6.16 7.55 -13.88
N ALA A 178 7.13 8.32 -14.38
CA ALA A 178 6.94 9.19 -15.53
C ALA A 178 6.53 8.42 -16.78
N ALA A 179 7.20 7.30 -17.09
CA ALA A 179 6.86 6.44 -18.20
C ALA A 179 5.45 5.84 -18.08
N ALA A 180 5.04 5.43 -16.87
CA ALA A 180 3.70 4.90 -16.64
C ALA A 180 2.61 5.96 -16.79
N ILE A 181 2.85 7.21 -16.33
CA ILE A 181 1.94 8.34 -16.53
C ILE A 181 1.85 8.68 -18.03
N SER A 182 2.99 8.79 -18.72
CA SER A 182 3.02 9.05 -20.16
C SER A 182 2.31 7.96 -20.97
N TRP A 183 2.53 6.69 -20.64
CA TRP A 183 1.82 5.56 -21.25
C TRP A 183 0.31 5.67 -21.05
N ARG A 184 -0.14 6.00 -19.83
CA ARG A 184 -1.56 6.20 -19.56
C ARG A 184 -2.15 7.38 -20.33
N MET A 185 -1.45 8.50 -20.37
CA MET A 185 -1.91 9.65 -21.14
C MET A 185 -2.03 9.29 -22.62
N ALA A 186 -1.05 8.58 -23.18
CA ALA A 186 -1.07 8.17 -24.58
C ALA A 186 -2.30 7.33 -24.95
N ILE A 187 -2.63 6.30 -24.15
CA ILE A 187 -3.77 5.41 -24.43
C ILE A 187 -5.13 6.04 -24.10
N THR A 188 -5.17 7.12 -23.31
CA THR A 188 -6.42 7.81 -22.98
C THR A 188 -6.80 8.88 -24.01
N ILE A 189 -5.88 9.32 -24.89
CA ILE A 189 -6.13 10.36 -25.91
C ILE A 189 -7.29 9.99 -26.85
N ASP A 190 -7.43 8.71 -27.19
CA ASP A 190 -8.48 8.24 -28.11
C ASP A 190 -9.85 8.08 -27.43
N ASN A 191 -9.98 8.46 -26.14
CA ASN A 191 -11.16 8.30 -25.26
C ASN A 191 -11.71 6.87 -25.14
N ASN A 192 -11.12 5.91 -25.85
CA ASN A 192 -11.55 4.53 -25.94
C ASN A 192 -10.36 3.62 -25.66
N ILE A 193 -10.09 3.36 -24.38
CA ILE A 193 -9.03 2.42 -24.00
C ILE A 193 -9.45 1.03 -24.49
N THR A 194 -8.66 0.45 -25.38
CA THR A 194 -8.92 -0.90 -25.87
C THR A 194 -8.76 -1.91 -24.73
N PHE A 195 -9.49 -3.02 -24.83
CA PHE A 195 -9.39 -4.12 -23.85
C PHE A 195 -7.93 -4.54 -23.61
N TRP A 196 -7.14 -4.62 -24.68
CA TRP A 196 -5.74 -5.04 -24.63
C TRP A 196 -4.84 -4.06 -23.89
N GLU A 197 -5.00 -2.75 -24.10
CA GLU A 197 -4.19 -1.72 -23.43
C GLU A 197 -4.46 -1.67 -21.91
N SER A 198 -5.73 -1.79 -21.51
CA SER A 198 -6.09 -1.87 -20.09
C SER A 198 -5.62 -3.18 -19.44
N THR A 199 -5.65 -4.28 -20.19
CA THR A 199 -5.26 -5.62 -19.70
C THR A 199 -3.75 -5.72 -19.52
N LEU A 200 -2.96 -5.28 -20.50
CA LEU A 200 -1.50 -5.28 -20.41
C LEU A 200 -1.02 -4.44 -19.22
N SER A 201 -1.56 -3.24 -19.06
CA SER A 201 -1.23 -2.34 -17.94
C SER A 201 -1.57 -2.95 -16.59
N GLY A 202 -2.73 -3.62 -16.47
CA GLY A 202 -3.15 -4.31 -15.25
C GLY A 202 -2.30 -5.54 -14.92
N ILE A 203 -2.00 -6.38 -15.91
CA ILE A 203 -1.16 -7.58 -15.74
C ILE A 203 0.25 -7.18 -15.27
N LEU A 204 0.87 -6.19 -15.90
CA LEU A 204 2.20 -5.71 -15.49
C LEU A 204 2.21 -5.23 -14.03
N LEU A 205 1.17 -4.49 -13.64
CA LEU A 205 1.02 -3.96 -12.30
C LEU A 205 0.83 -5.09 -11.26
N ILE A 206 0.03 -6.11 -11.59
CA ILE A 206 -0.15 -7.31 -10.77
C ILE A 206 1.18 -8.07 -10.63
N ILE A 207 1.90 -8.31 -11.72
CA ILE A 207 3.20 -9.02 -11.70
C ILE A 207 4.20 -8.29 -10.79
N ILE A 208 4.34 -6.97 -10.91
CA ILE A 208 5.25 -6.18 -10.07
C ILE A 208 4.86 -6.28 -8.59
N GLY A 209 3.57 -6.14 -8.27
CA GLY A 209 3.06 -6.23 -6.90
C GLY A 209 3.36 -7.59 -6.25
N TRP A 210 3.09 -8.69 -6.95
CA TRP A 210 3.33 -10.04 -6.45
C TRP A 210 4.82 -10.41 -6.40
N PHE A 211 5.61 -9.94 -7.37
CA PHE A 211 7.06 -10.10 -7.32
C PHE A 211 7.65 -9.43 -6.08
N LEU A 212 7.23 -8.20 -5.78
CA LEU A 212 7.68 -7.48 -4.59
C LEU A 212 7.22 -8.18 -3.30
N PHE A 213 6.00 -8.72 -3.26
CA PHE A 213 5.51 -9.51 -2.15
C PHE A 213 6.37 -10.75 -1.91
N GLY A 214 6.63 -11.54 -2.96
CA GLY A 214 7.52 -12.70 -2.91
C GLY A 214 8.93 -12.35 -2.42
N TYR A 215 9.46 -11.20 -2.87
CA TYR A 215 10.75 -10.68 -2.43
C TYR A 215 10.78 -10.38 -0.92
N LEU A 216 9.76 -9.69 -0.39
CA LEU A 216 9.67 -9.38 1.05
C LEU A 216 9.50 -10.65 1.88
N CYS A 217 8.71 -11.62 1.41
CA CYS A 217 8.58 -12.93 2.06
C CYS A 217 9.94 -13.64 2.14
N ALA A 218 10.68 -13.69 1.03
CA ALA A 218 12.03 -14.26 1.01
C ALA A 218 13.01 -13.52 1.94
N LEU A 219 12.93 -12.18 1.99
CA LEU A 219 13.73 -11.37 2.90
C LEU A 219 13.39 -11.70 4.36
N SER A 220 12.11 -11.84 4.72
CA SER A 220 11.69 -12.18 6.09
C SER A 220 12.28 -13.52 6.56
N VAL A 221 12.39 -14.51 5.67
CA VAL A 221 13.01 -15.81 5.97
C VAL A 221 14.52 -15.66 6.19
N LYS A 222 15.20 -14.85 5.37
CA LYS A 222 16.64 -14.57 5.54
C LYS A 222 16.94 -13.89 6.87
N VAL A 223 16.02 -13.08 7.38
CA VAL A 223 16.22 -12.28 8.61
C VAL A 223 15.70 -12.98 9.88
N LYS A 224 15.29 -14.26 9.81
CA LYS A 224 14.61 -15.00 10.89
C LYS A 224 15.28 -14.91 12.28
N HIS A 225 16.60 -14.74 12.35
CA HIS A 225 17.35 -14.60 13.60
C HIS A 225 17.19 -13.23 14.29
N ARG A 226 16.56 -12.25 13.63
CA ARG A 226 16.23 -10.92 14.17
C ARG A 226 14.71 -10.78 14.20
N PRO A 227 14.06 -11.05 15.34
CA PRO A 227 12.60 -11.18 15.39
C PRO A 227 11.88 -9.87 15.07
N ASP A 228 12.38 -8.72 15.54
CA ASP A 228 11.70 -7.44 15.30
C ASP A 228 11.76 -7.02 13.83
N LEU A 229 12.94 -7.12 13.18
CA LEU A 229 13.07 -6.83 11.75
C LEU A 229 12.27 -7.83 10.90
N THR A 230 12.26 -9.11 11.29
CA THR A 230 11.41 -10.12 10.62
C THR A 230 9.94 -9.72 10.69
N ARG A 231 9.46 -9.31 11.88
CA ARG A 231 8.07 -8.88 12.08
C ARG A 231 7.75 -7.62 11.29
N VAL A 232 8.64 -6.62 11.25
CA VAL A 232 8.44 -5.43 10.38
C VAL A 232 8.32 -5.84 8.92
N ILE A 233 9.22 -6.68 8.41
CA ILE A 233 9.17 -7.14 7.01
C ILE A 233 7.86 -7.89 6.74
N GLN A 234 7.44 -8.77 7.65
CA GLN A 234 6.18 -9.50 7.52
C GLN A 234 4.97 -8.56 7.49
N HIS A 235 4.90 -7.56 8.37
CA HIS A 235 3.81 -6.58 8.35
C HIS A 235 3.82 -5.77 7.04
N VAL A 236 4.99 -5.31 6.56
CA VAL A 236 5.07 -4.63 5.26
C VAL A 236 4.63 -5.56 4.12
N ALA A 237 5.00 -6.85 4.15
CA ALA A 237 4.57 -7.84 3.17
C ALA A 237 3.05 -8.08 3.21
N PHE A 238 2.46 -8.22 4.40
CA PHE A 238 1.00 -8.35 4.55
C PHE A 238 0.25 -7.10 4.08
N GLY A 239 0.78 -5.90 4.35
CA GLY A 239 0.23 -4.66 3.83
C GLY A 239 0.28 -4.62 2.30
N LEU A 240 1.41 -5.00 1.70
CA LEU A 240 1.53 -5.12 0.25
C LEU A 240 0.56 -6.16 -0.33
N CYS A 241 0.39 -7.31 0.33
CA CYS A 241 -0.57 -8.33 -0.06
C CYS A 241 -2.00 -7.78 -0.10
N ALA A 242 -2.41 -7.01 0.92
CA ALA A 242 -3.73 -6.38 0.95
C ALA A 242 -3.96 -5.47 -0.28
N ILE A 243 -2.97 -4.65 -0.66
CA ILE A 243 -3.06 -3.80 -1.85
C ILE A 243 -3.02 -4.61 -3.15
N ASN A 244 -2.24 -5.70 -3.21
CA ASN A 244 -2.24 -6.61 -4.35
C ASN A 244 -3.62 -7.27 -4.56
N ILE A 245 -4.27 -7.71 -3.47
CA ILE A 245 -5.63 -8.25 -3.51
C ILE A 245 -6.59 -7.19 -4.08
N TYR A 246 -6.49 -5.95 -3.59
CA TYR A 246 -7.29 -4.84 -4.12
C TYR A 246 -7.10 -4.65 -5.63
N ALA A 247 -5.85 -4.67 -6.11
CA ALA A 247 -5.55 -4.54 -7.53
C ALA A 247 -6.12 -5.71 -8.35
N VAL A 248 -5.95 -6.95 -7.87
CA VAL A 248 -6.48 -8.15 -8.55
C VAL A 248 -8.00 -8.10 -8.65
N PHE A 249 -8.71 -7.78 -7.57
CA PHE A 249 -10.16 -7.67 -7.59
C PHE A 249 -10.64 -6.56 -8.54
N TYR A 250 -9.99 -5.40 -8.50
CA TYR A 250 -10.33 -4.30 -9.39
C TYR A 250 -10.19 -4.68 -10.87
N TYR A 251 -9.00 -5.16 -11.26
CA TYR A 251 -8.73 -5.52 -12.64
C TYR A 251 -9.54 -6.75 -13.08
N GLY A 252 -9.70 -7.75 -12.22
CA GLY A 252 -10.50 -8.94 -12.50
C GLY A 252 -11.97 -8.61 -12.79
N LEU A 253 -12.61 -7.79 -11.96
CA LEU A 253 -13.99 -7.37 -12.20
C LEU A 253 -14.11 -6.48 -13.45
N ARG A 254 -13.11 -5.62 -13.70
CA ARG A 254 -13.10 -4.78 -14.91
C ARG A 254 -12.96 -5.60 -16.18
N TRP A 255 -12.05 -6.57 -16.20
CA TRP A 255 -11.87 -7.46 -17.35
C TRP A 255 -13.09 -8.34 -17.57
N TYR A 256 -13.70 -8.83 -16.49
CA TYR A 256 -14.97 -9.55 -16.58
C TYR A 256 -16.06 -8.68 -17.23
N GLY A 257 -16.23 -7.43 -16.78
CA GLY A 257 -17.21 -6.52 -17.38
C GLY A 257 -16.95 -6.27 -18.87
N LEU A 258 -15.69 -6.00 -19.24
CA LEU A 258 -15.30 -5.81 -20.63
C LEU A 258 -15.54 -7.06 -21.50
N LEU A 259 -15.29 -8.26 -20.96
CA LEU A 259 -15.55 -9.52 -21.66
C LEU A 259 -17.04 -9.72 -21.92
N CYS A 260 -17.90 -9.47 -20.94
CA CYS A 260 -19.35 -9.55 -21.12
C CYS A 260 -19.87 -8.57 -22.17
N THR A 261 -19.30 -7.35 -22.25
CA THR A 261 -19.62 -6.39 -23.32
C THR A 261 -19.19 -6.92 -24.69
N ILE A 262 -17.99 -7.48 -24.82
CA ILE A 262 -17.47 -8.03 -26.09
C ILE A 262 -18.30 -9.24 -26.54
N MET A 263 -18.76 -10.07 -25.61
CA MET A 263 -19.59 -11.26 -25.88
C MET A 263 -21.06 -10.94 -26.18
N GLY A 264 -21.47 -9.66 -26.08
CA GLY A 264 -22.85 -9.22 -26.34
C GLY A 264 -23.86 -9.63 -25.27
N GLU A 265 -23.40 -10.06 -24.09
CA GLU A 265 -24.27 -10.52 -22.98
C GLU A 265 -24.89 -9.36 -22.17
N VAL A 266 -24.38 -8.14 -22.34
CA VAL A 266 -24.77 -6.98 -21.53
C VAL A 266 -25.13 -5.80 -22.45
N GLU A 267 -26.42 -5.48 -22.52
CA GLU A 267 -26.91 -4.16 -23.00
C GLU A 267 -26.65 -3.09 -21.92
N GLU A 268 -25.38 -2.73 -21.66
CA GLU A 268 -25.10 -1.64 -20.72
C GLU A 268 -25.30 -0.30 -21.43
N THR A 269 -26.47 0.29 -21.18
CA THR A 269 -26.87 1.69 -21.50
C THR A 269 -26.13 2.74 -20.66
N TYR A 270 -25.14 2.35 -19.85
CA TYR A 270 -24.39 3.24 -18.98
C TYR A 270 -23.20 3.89 -19.70
N VAL A 271 -23.36 5.15 -20.09
CA VAL A 271 -22.27 5.97 -20.63
C VAL A 271 -21.39 6.45 -19.48
N SER A 272 -20.15 5.96 -19.42
CA SER A 272 -19.17 6.38 -18.40
C SER A 272 -18.94 7.89 -18.46
N GLN A 273 -19.02 8.58 -17.32
CA GLN A 273 -18.78 10.02 -17.28
C GLN A 273 -17.28 10.33 -17.45
N PRO A 274 -16.90 11.49 -18.02
CA PRO A 274 -15.48 11.86 -18.22
C PRO A 274 -14.62 11.77 -16.96
N LEU A 275 -15.19 12.14 -15.79
CA LEU A 275 -14.50 12.07 -14.50
C LEU A 275 -14.26 10.63 -14.01
N GLU A 276 -15.09 9.67 -14.42
CA GLU A 276 -14.88 8.25 -14.10
C GLU A 276 -13.70 7.68 -14.88
N LEU A 277 -13.51 8.13 -16.13
CA LEU A 277 -12.33 7.82 -16.94
C LEU A 277 -11.05 8.41 -16.34
N VAL A 278 -11.09 9.67 -15.89
CA VAL A 278 -9.96 10.30 -15.19
C VAL A 278 -9.64 9.57 -13.88
N PHE A 279 -10.65 9.21 -13.09
CA PHE A 279 -10.44 8.52 -11.83
C PHE A 279 -9.83 7.12 -12.01
N ARG A 280 -10.18 6.40 -13.08
CA ARG A 280 -9.53 5.15 -13.47
C ARG A 280 -8.02 5.34 -13.68
N ASP A 281 -7.63 6.42 -14.34
CA ASP A 281 -6.23 6.69 -14.63
C ASP A 281 -5.48 7.14 -13.38
N VAL A 282 -6.11 7.96 -12.53
CA VAL A 282 -5.61 8.29 -11.19
C VAL A 282 -5.38 7.02 -10.38
N ARG A 283 -6.34 6.07 -10.33
CA ARG A 283 -6.16 4.81 -9.60
C ARG A 283 -4.91 4.05 -10.06
N PHE A 284 -4.72 3.92 -11.38
CA PHE A 284 -3.53 3.25 -11.91
C PHE A 284 -2.25 3.98 -11.50
N VAL A 285 -2.19 5.30 -11.67
CA VAL A 285 -1.02 6.10 -11.30
C VAL A 285 -0.72 5.96 -9.80
N MET A 286 -1.74 6.00 -8.94
CA MET A 286 -1.57 5.84 -7.50
C MET A 286 -1.03 4.45 -7.12
N LEU A 287 -1.48 3.39 -7.80
CA LEU A 287 -0.93 2.03 -7.59
C LEU A 287 0.53 1.93 -8.07
N VAL A 288 0.88 2.55 -9.21
CA VAL A 288 2.26 2.58 -9.70
C VAL A 288 3.17 3.31 -8.70
N ILE A 289 2.76 4.48 -8.23
CA ILE A 289 3.51 5.24 -7.23
C ILE A 289 3.64 4.40 -5.95
N PHE A 290 2.56 3.77 -5.50
CA PHE A 290 2.57 2.91 -4.31
C PHE A 290 3.56 1.74 -4.42
N TYR A 291 3.62 1.03 -5.56
CA TYR A 291 4.60 -0.03 -5.74
C TYR A 291 6.03 0.49 -5.84
N CYS A 292 6.24 1.66 -6.45
CA CYS A 292 7.55 2.32 -6.47
C CYS A 292 8.00 2.73 -5.06
N THR A 293 7.12 3.27 -4.23
CA THR A 293 7.45 3.63 -2.84
C THR A 293 7.66 2.38 -1.99
N SER A 294 6.92 1.29 -2.26
CA SER A 294 7.11 0.00 -1.62
C SER A 294 8.44 -0.67 -2.01
N LEU A 295 8.90 -0.51 -3.26
CA LEU A 295 10.25 -0.90 -3.70
C LEU A 295 11.33 -0.12 -2.95
N LEU A 296 11.15 1.19 -2.78
CA LEU A 296 12.05 2.02 -1.99
C LEU A 296 12.07 1.59 -0.51
N LEU A 297 10.92 1.26 0.06
CA LEU A 297 10.81 0.71 1.42
C LEU A 297 11.53 -0.64 1.54
N ALA A 298 11.35 -1.54 0.57
CA ALA A 298 12.06 -2.82 0.53
C ALA A 298 13.58 -2.63 0.52
N LYS A 299 14.09 -1.64 -0.22
CA LYS A 299 15.52 -1.26 -0.17
C LYS A 299 15.97 -0.86 1.23
N TYR A 300 15.18 -0.05 1.94
CA TYR A 300 15.51 0.34 3.31
C TYR A 300 15.50 -0.85 4.28
N LEU A 301 14.59 -1.81 4.12
CA LEU A 301 14.57 -3.06 4.89
C LEU A 301 15.79 -3.95 4.61
N VAL A 302 16.26 -3.99 3.36
CA VAL A 302 17.50 -4.69 2.99
C VAL A 302 18.71 -4.03 3.63
N THR A 303 18.81 -2.70 3.58
CA THR A 303 19.87 -1.96 4.28
C THR A 303 19.85 -2.24 5.78
N ALA A 304 18.66 -2.34 6.38
CA ALA A 304 18.50 -2.68 7.79
C ALA A 304 19.05 -4.07 8.11
N TYR A 305 18.75 -5.05 7.25
CA TYR A 305 19.29 -6.40 7.38
C TYR A 305 20.82 -6.42 7.26
N GLU A 306 21.39 -5.75 6.26
CA GLU A 306 22.84 -5.64 6.09
C GLU A 306 23.51 -5.06 7.34
N ASP A 307 22.97 -3.98 7.89
CA ASP A 307 23.47 -3.33 9.11
C ASP A 307 23.35 -4.23 10.37
N TYR A 308 22.35 -5.11 10.45
CA TYR A 308 22.12 -6.02 11.61
C TYR A 308 22.98 -7.30 11.62
N THR A 309 23.59 -7.66 10.49
CA THR A 309 24.37 -8.92 10.34
C THR A 309 25.84 -8.79 10.71
N VAL A 310 26.28 -7.60 11.12
CA VAL A 310 27.66 -7.34 11.51
C VAL A 310 27.89 -7.76 12.98
N PRO A 311 28.90 -8.59 13.29
CA PRO A 311 29.19 -8.99 14.66
C PRO A 311 29.81 -7.84 15.46
N ALA A 312 29.33 -7.64 16.69
CA ALA A 312 30.08 -6.89 17.70
C ALA A 312 31.43 -7.60 17.91
N ARG A 313 32.53 -6.89 17.63
CA ARG A 313 33.88 -7.40 17.93
C ARG A 313 33.95 -7.58 19.46
N LYS A 314 34.11 -8.82 19.92
CA LYS A 314 34.48 -9.09 21.33
C LYS A 314 35.85 -8.46 21.54
N GLU A 315 35.93 -7.48 22.44
CA GLU A 315 37.19 -7.13 23.12
C GLU A 315 37.56 -8.26 24.07
#